data_AF-A0A9N9IR60-F1
#
_entry.id   AF-A0A9N9IR60-F1
#
_cell.length_a   1.000
_cell.length_b   1.000
_cell.length_c   1.000
_cell.angle_alpha   90.00
_cell.angle_beta   90.00
_cell.angle_gamma   90.00
#
_symmetry.space_group_name_H-M   'P 1'
#
loop_
_entity.id
_entity.type
_entity.pdbx_description
1 polymer ?
#
loop_
_entity_poly.entity_id
_entity_poly.type
_entity_poly.pdbx_seq_one_letter_code
_entity_poly.pdbx_strand_id
1 'polypeptide(L)'
;EKDRKKNYEVDFIVHSVEGIVKNQDDEVNHVSNILGIQRQHAATLLRHFRWNKERLIERYMDDSREVLNKAGVITDNTRTPKFIKIPGFMCDICCDDDEDLYTLALSCGHRFCRNCYEQYLTQKIKEEGESRRILCMANNCNVIVDEKTVKLAVNKDIHERFMFNPYSIVFE
;
A
#
# COMPACT_ATOMS: atom_id res chain seq x y z
N GLU A 1 -7.84 -41.51 -38.01
CA GLU A 1 -6.55 -41.11 -37.40
C GLU A 1 -6.18 -39.65 -37.75
N LYS A 2 -7.06 -38.68 -37.49
CA LYS A 2 -6.77 -37.25 -37.64
C LYS A 2 -7.37 -36.51 -36.46
N ASP A 3 -6.73 -36.65 -35.30
CA ASP A 3 -6.86 -35.72 -34.16
C ASP A 3 -5.89 -36.13 -33.05
N ARG A 4 -4.59 -36.13 -33.38
CA ARG A 4 -3.55 -36.31 -32.35
C ARG A 4 -2.98 -34.93 -32.03
N LYS A 5 -3.37 -34.40 -30.87
CA LYS A 5 -2.89 -33.14 -30.29
C LYS A 5 -1.36 -33.11 -30.34
N LYS A 6 -0.78 -32.05 -30.88
CA LYS A 6 0.68 -31.95 -31.03
C LYS A 6 1.32 -31.61 -29.68
N ASN A 7 2.54 -32.10 -29.42
CA ASN A 7 3.21 -31.92 -28.11
C ASN A 7 3.41 -30.45 -27.67
N TYR A 8 3.26 -29.49 -28.57
CA TYR A 8 3.37 -28.05 -28.28
C TYR A 8 2.02 -27.35 -28.12
N GLU A 9 0.89 -28.03 -28.31
CA GLU A 9 -0.44 -27.47 -28.10
C GLU A 9 -0.74 -27.45 -26.61
N VAL A 10 -0.66 -26.26 -26.03
CA VAL A 10 -1.07 -26.00 -24.66
C VAL A 10 -2.54 -25.64 -24.66
N ASP A 11 -3.31 -26.21 -23.73
CA ASP A 11 -4.67 -25.78 -23.49
C ASP A 11 -4.68 -24.33 -22.98
N PHE A 12 -5.46 -23.49 -23.64
CA PHE A 12 -5.66 -22.11 -23.23
C PHE A 12 -7.14 -21.79 -23.23
N ILE A 13 -7.53 -20.87 -22.36
CA ILE A 13 -8.87 -20.31 -22.31
C ILE A 13 -8.72 -18.81 -22.43
N VAL A 14 -9.39 -18.23 -23.41
CA VAL A 14 -9.44 -16.77 -23.58
C VAL A 14 -10.56 -16.26 -22.71
N HIS A 15 -10.24 -15.39 -21.75
CA HIS A 15 -11.22 -14.71 -20.93
C HIS A 15 -11.48 -13.31 -21.48
N SER A 16 -12.74 -12.87 -21.41
CA SER A 16 -13.07 -11.47 -21.65
C SER A 16 -12.59 -10.61 -20.47
N VAL A 17 -12.50 -9.30 -20.68
CA VAL A 17 -12.15 -8.35 -19.62
C VAL A 17 -13.15 -8.45 -18.47
N GLU A 18 -14.44 -8.55 -18.77
CA GLU A 18 -15.50 -8.73 -17.76
C GLU A 18 -15.34 -10.04 -17.01
N GLY A 19 -14.93 -11.11 -17.69
CA GLY A 19 -14.65 -12.40 -17.07
C GLY A 19 -13.48 -12.35 -16.09
N ILE A 20 -12.41 -11.62 -16.44
CA ILE A 20 -11.25 -11.41 -15.56
C ILE A 20 -11.64 -10.58 -14.35
N VAL A 21 -12.35 -9.47 -14.54
CA VAL A 21 -12.81 -8.59 -13.45
C VAL A 21 -13.72 -9.37 -12.50
N LYS A 22 -14.65 -10.17 -13.02
CA LYS A 22 -15.52 -11.00 -12.20
C LYS A 22 -14.71 -12.02 -11.38
N ASN A 23 -13.74 -12.70 -11.99
CA ASN A 23 -12.91 -13.67 -11.30
C ASN A 23 -12.06 -13.02 -10.19
N GLN A 24 -11.53 -11.81 -10.45
CA GLN A 24 -10.83 -11.02 -9.44
C GLN A 24 -11.77 -10.63 -8.28
N ASP A 25 -12.99 -10.21 -8.58
CA ASP A 25 -14.01 -9.85 -7.59
C ASP A 25 -14.35 -11.06 -6.70
N ASP A 26 -14.58 -12.21 -7.31
CA ASP A 26 -14.91 -13.47 -6.64
C ASP A 26 -13.77 -13.92 -5.69
N GLU A 27 -12.52 -13.88 -6.14
CA GLU A 27 -11.35 -14.20 -5.30
C GLU A 27 -11.17 -13.21 -4.15
N VAL A 28 -11.37 -11.92 -4.39
CA VAL A 28 -11.34 -10.88 -3.35
C VAL A 28 -12.42 -11.12 -2.31
N ASN A 29 -13.65 -11.44 -2.75
CA ASN A 29 -14.77 -11.74 -1.86
C ASN A 29 -14.50 -13.00 -1.03
N HIS A 30 -13.96 -14.04 -1.67
CA HIS A 30 -13.62 -15.28 -1.00
C HIS A 30 -12.59 -15.07 0.13
N VAL A 31 -11.47 -14.40 -0.16
CA VAL A 31 -10.44 -14.10 0.84
C VAL A 31 -10.96 -13.16 1.93
N SER A 32 -11.74 -12.14 1.55
CA SER A 32 -12.36 -11.21 2.50
C SER A 32 -13.25 -11.94 3.51
N ASN A 33 -14.06 -12.89 3.05
CA ASN A 33 -14.95 -13.69 3.90
C ASN A 33 -14.18 -14.66 4.81
N ILE A 34 -13.15 -15.33 4.31
CA ILE A 34 -12.33 -16.27 5.10
C ILE A 34 -11.55 -15.53 6.19
N LEU A 35 -10.89 -14.43 5.84
CA LEU A 35 -10.00 -13.70 6.76
C LEU A 35 -10.74 -12.69 7.64
N GLY A 36 -12.03 -12.41 7.36
CA GLY A 36 -12.82 -11.44 8.12
C GLY A 36 -12.34 -9.99 7.96
N ILE A 37 -11.69 -9.66 6.84
CA ILE A 37 -11.13 -8.33 6.55
C ILE A 37 -11.93 -7.61 5.47
N GLN A 38 -11.78 -6.29 5.38
CA GLN A 38 -12.43 -5.49 4.34
C GLN A 38 -11.92 -5.89 2.94
N ARG A 39 -12.81 -5.87 1.94
CA ARG A 39 -12.50 -6.25 0.55
C ARG A 39 -11.28 -5.54 -0.04
N GLN A 40 -11.14 -4.24 0.24
CA GLN A 40 -9.99 -3.44 -0.17
C GLN A 40 -8.65 -3.95 0.38
N HIS A 41 -8.65 -4.48 1.61
CA HIS A 41 -7.49 -5.10 2.24
C HIS A 41 -7.20 -6.46 1.60
N ALA A 42 -8.23 -7.29 1.40
CA ALA A 42 -8.10 -8.56 0.70
C ALA A 42 -7.53 -8.40 -0.72
N ALA A 43 -8.01 -7.41 -1.50
CA ALA A 43 -7.49 -7.10 -2.82
C ALA A 43 -6.02 -6.66 -2.80
N THR A 44 -5.61 -5.90 -1.78
CA THR A 44 -4.21 -5.49 -1.62
C THR A 44 -3.31 -6.67 -1.25
N LEU A 45 -3.78 -7.54 -0.36
CA LEU A 45 -3.08 -8.76 0.02
C LEU A 45 -2.96 -9.73 -1.16
N LEU A 46 -4.02 -9.95 -1.93
CA LEU A 46 -3.98 -10.80 -3.13
C LEU A 46 -2.94 -10.29 -4.13
N ARG A 47 -2.88 -8.97 -4.37
CA ARG A 47 -1.84 -8.37 -5.22
C ARG A 47 -0.43 -8.59 -4.66
N HIS A 48 -0.23 -8.40 -3.35
CA HIS A 48 1.06 -8.64 -2.69
C HIS A 48 1.53 -10.10 -2.84
N PHE A 49 0.60 -11.05 -2.78
CA PHE A 49 0.85 -12.48 -2.94
C PHE A 49 0.73 -12.98 -4.40
N ARG A 50 0.70 -12.05 -5.38
CA ARG A 50 0.58 -12.38 -6.82
C ARG A 50 -0.59 -13.31 -7.14
N TRP A 51 -1.73 -13.06 -6.50
CA TRP A 51 -2.97 -13.84 -6.61
C TRP A 51 -2.88 -15.30 -6.15
N ASN A 52 -1.85 -15.68 -5.37
CA ASN A 52 -1.80 -16.98 -4.73
C ASN A 52 -2.58 -16.96 -3.40
N LYS A 53 -3.89 -17.28 -3.47
CA LYS A 53 -4.78 -17.28 -2.31
C LYS A 53 -4.39 -18.27 -1.22
N GLU A 54 -3.90 -19.45 -1.57
CA GLU A 54 -3.54 -20.51 -0.62
C GLU A 54 -2.39 -20.05 0.27
N ARG A 55 -1.31 -19.56 -0.34
CA ARG A 55 -0.15 -19.02 0.37
C ARG A 55 -0.50 -17.79 1.20
N LEU A 56 -1.41 -16.94 0.71
CA LEU A 56 -1.91 -15.79 1.47
C LEU A 56 -2.63 -16.24 2.73
N ILE A 57 -3.60 -17.15 2.61
CA ILE A 57 -4.40 -17.64 3.75
C ILE A 57 -3.48 -18.32 4.77
N GLU A 58 -2.59 -19.20 4.33
CA GLU A 58 -1.63 -19.88 5.21
C GLU A 58 -0.77 -18.88 6.00
N ARG A 59 -0.12 -17.94 5.31
CA ARG A 59 0.73 -16.93 5.97
C ARG A 59 -0.03 -15.98 6.87
N TYR A 60 -1.25 -15.61 6.48
CA TYR A 60 -2.08 -14.72 7.29
C TYR A 60 -2.54 -15.39 8.59
N MET A 61 -2.85 -16.69 8.54
CA MET A 61 -3.22 -17.47 9.72
C MET A 61 -2.03 -17.72 10.66
N ASP A 62 -0.81 -17.76 10.12
CA ASP A 62 0.44 -17.86 10.89
C ASP A 62 0.76 -16.54 11.63
N ASP A 63 0.93 -15.43 10.90
CA ASP A 63 1.08 -14.08 11.48
C ASP A 63 0.38 -13.02 10.62
N SER A 64 -0.86 -12.70 11.00
CA SER A 64 -1.66 -11.68 10.32
C SER A 64 -1.04 -10.29 10.36
N ARG A 65 -0.34 -9.94 11.45
CA ARG A 65 0.27 -8.60 11.62
C ARG A 65 1.45 -8.43 10.68
N GLU A 66 2.30 -9.45 10.58
CA GLU A 66 3.44 -9.44 9.67
C GLU A 66 2.96 -9.30 8.22
N VAL A 67 1.96 -10.09 7.83
CA VAL A 67 1.38 -10.06 6.48
C VAL A 67 0.78 -8.71 6.13
N LEU A 68 -0.04 -8.15 7.03
CA LEU A 68 -0.64 -6.82 6.86
C LEU A 68 0.44 -5.74 6.74
N ASN A 69 1.46 -5.77 7.59
CA ASN A 69 2.56 -4.80 7.58
C ASN A 69 3.39 -4.89 6.29
N LYS A 70 3.73 -6.10 5.83
CA LYS A 70 4.49 -6.31 4.59
C LYS A 70 3.71 -5.88 3.34
N ALA A 71 2.39 -6.03 3.36
CA ALA A 71 1.51 -5.56 2.31
C ALA A 71 1.16 -4.06 2.43
N GLY A 72 1.60 -3.38 3.50
CA GLY A 72 1.27 -1.98 3.76
C GLY A 72 -0.21 -1.73 4.05
N VAL A 73 -0.92 -2.76 4.54
CA VAL A 73 -2.35 -2.69 4.84
C VAL A 73 -2.55 -2.25 6.28
N ILE A 74 -3.26 -1.14 6.48
CA ILE A 74 -3.60 -0.61 7.80
C ILE A 74 -5.07 -0.93 8.07
N THR A 75 -5.35 -1.80 9.04
CA THR A 75 -6.71 -2.18 9.45
C THR A 75 -7.27 -1.31 10.58
N ASP A 76 -6.40 -0.61 11.33
CA ASP A 76 -6.81 0.28 12.42
C ASP A 76 -7.22 1.65 11.89
N ASN A 77 -8.48 1.76 11.49
CA ASN A 77 -9.08 3.02 11.03
C ASN A 77 -9.32 4.04 12.16
N THR A 78 -8.98 3.68 13.41
CA THR A 78 -9.14 4.50 14.62
C THR A 78 -8.05 5.56 14.77
N ARG A 79 -6.86 5.32 14.22
CA ARG A 79 -5.75 6.27 14.27
C ARG A 79 -5.84 7.21 13.08
N THR A 80 -6.50 8.35 13.31
CA THR A 80 -6.40 9.48 12.38
C THR A 80 -4.97 10.02 12.45
N PRO A 81 -4.25 10.13 11.32
CA PRO A 81 -2.93 10.74 11.30
C PRO A 81 -3.06 12.18 11.78
N LYS A 82 -2.20 12.57 12.71
CA LYS A 82 -2.15 13.92 13.27
C LYS A 82 -0.71 14.32 13.52
N PHE A 83 -0.40 15.53 13.12
CA PHE A 83 0.83 16.19 13.54
C PHE A 83 0.69 16.63 14.99
N ILE A 84 1.59 16.15 15.85
CA ILE A 84 1.63 16.47 17.27
C ILE A 84 3.05 16.92 17.64
N LYS A 85 3.14 17.82 18.63
CA LYS A 85 4.42 18.16 19.26
C LYS A 85 4.74 17.13 20.32
N ILE A 86 5.99 16.67 20.36
CA ILE A 86 6.46 15.75 21.39
C ILE A 86 7.64 16.41 22.09
N PRO A 87 7.55 16.67 23.41
CA PRO A 87 8.66 17.22 24.17
C PRO A 87 9.90 16.32 24.09
N GLY A 88 11.05 16.92 23.76
CA GLY A 88 12.33 16.21 23.66
C GLY A 88 12.44 15.25 22.47
N PHE A 89 11.62 15.42 21.43
CA PHE A 89 11.77 14.68 20.18
C PHE A 89 12.90 15.25 19.34
N MET A 90 13.74 14.36 18.79
CA MET A 90 14.73 14.68 17.77
C MET A 90 14.43 13.86 16.52
N CYS A 91 14.42 14.50 15.36
CA CYS A 91 14.15 13.81 14.10
C CYS A 91 15.36 13.02 13.62
N ASP A 92 15.22 11.71 13.40
CA ASP A 92 16.32 10.84 12.92
C ASP A 92 16.83 11.18 11.49
N ILE A 93 16.06 11.95 10.71
CA ILE A 93 16.42 12.30 9.33
C ILE A 93 17.20 13.63 9.27
N CYS A 94 16.69 14.67 9.91
CA CYS A 94 17.25 16.02 9.83
C CYS A 94 17.98 16.46 11.11
N CYS A 95 17.97 15.64 12.17
CA CYS A 95 18.56 15.93 13.48
C CYS A 95 18.04 17.23 14.13
N ASP A 96 16.84 17.66 13.76
CA ASP A 96 16.16 18.83 14.33
C ASP A 96 15.45 18.41 15.63
N ASP A 97 15.63 19.20 16.68
CA ASP A 97 15.14 18.99 18.04
C ASP A 97 14.37 20.19 18.61
N ASP A 98 13.89 21.10 17.75
CA ASP A 98 13.06 22.25 18.15
C ASP A 98 11.80 21.80 18.94
N GLU A 99 11.49 22.48 20.04
CA GLU A 99 10.31 22.23 20.86
C GLU A 99 8.99 22.48 20.09
N ASP A 100 9.03 23.33 19.08
CA ASP A 100 7.90 23.63 18.21
C ASP A 100 7.74 22.66 17.03
N LEU A 101 8.60 21.63 16.94
CA LEU A 101 8.60 20.68 15.85
C LEU A 101 7.37 19.76 15.88
N TYR A 102 6.55 19.87 14.83
CA TYR A 102 5.42 18.98 14.61
C TYR A 102 5.90 17.65 14.03
N THR A 103 5.40 16.55 14.59
CA THR A 103 5.80 15.20 14.23
C THR A 103 4.59 14.32 13.95
N LEU A 104 4.75 13.34 13.06
CA LEU A 104 3.73 12.36 12.75
C LEU A 104 4.36 10.97 12.77
N ALA A 105 3.63 10.00 13.31
CA ALA A 105 4.04 8.60 13.26
C ALA A 105 3.06 7.81 12.40
N LEU A 106 3.60 6.92 11.57
CA LEU A 106 2.80 5.97 10.80
C LEU A 106 2.38 4.78 11.69
N SER A 107 1.60 3.86 11.12
CA SER A 107 1.18 2.62 11.81
C SER A 107 2.36 1.73 12.23
N CYS A 108 3.51 1.80 11.53
CA CYS A 108 4.75 1.13 11.93
C CYS A 108 5.39 1.70 13.21
N GLY A 109 4.93 2.85 13.71
CA GLY A 109 5.48 3.53 14.88
C GLY A 109 6.65 4.47 14.58
N HIS A 110 7.24 4.40 13.37
CA HIS A 110 8.29 5.34 12.96
C HIS A 110 7.73 6.76 12.87
N ARG A 111 8.44 7.71 13.47
CA ARG A 111 8.05 9.09 13.64
C ARG A 111 9.07 10.03 13.01
N PHE A 112 8.59 10.98 12.23
CA PHE A 112 9.43 12.00 11.61
C PHE A 112 8.78 13.37 11.72
N CYS A 113 9.60 14.42 11.57
CA CYS A 113 9.10 15.78 11.59
C CYS A 113 8.33 16.13 10.31
N ARG A 114 7.48 17.15 10.41
CA ARG A 114 6.64 17.65 9.31
C ARG A 114 7.46 18.02 8.09
N ASN A 115 8.60 18.69 8.29
CA ASN A 115 9.45 19.16 7.21
C ASN A 115 10.01 17.99 6.39
N CYS A 116 10.46 16.91 7.06
CA CYS A 116 10.92 15.69 6.38
C CYS A 116 9.78 15.02 5.60
N TYR A 117 8.58 14.93 6.17
CA TYR A 117 7.42 14.39 5.45
C TYR A 117 7.09 15.21 4.20
N GLU A 118 7.06 16.54 4.30
CA GLU A 118 6.74 17.42 3.18
C GLU A 118 7.76 17.28 2.05
N GLN A 119 9.05 17.32 2.39
CA GLN A 119 10.14 17.16 1.41
C GLN A 119 10.12 15.78 0.75
N TYR A 120 10.05 14.71 1.55
CA TYR A 120 10.05 13.34 1.06
C TYR A 120 8.86 13.06 0.13
N LEU A 121 7.64 13.41 0.55
CA LEU A 121 6.44 13.17 -0.25
C LEU A 121 6.43 14.05 -1.50
N THR A 122 6.85 15.31 -1.40
CA THR A 122 6.97 16.19 -2.56
C THR A 122 7.93 15.59 -3.59
N GLN A 123 9.08 15.07 -3.15
CA GLN A 123 10.06 14.45 -4.03
C GLN A 123 9.49 13.18 -4.70
N LYS A 124 8.93 12.25 -3.92
CA LYS A 124 8.33 11.02 -4.44
C LYS A 124 7.22 11.28 -5.45
N ILE A 125 6.37 12.28 -5.18
CA ILE A 125 5.21 12.58 -6.03
C ILE A 125 5.60 13.40 -7.26
N LYS A 126 6.44 14.44 -7.12
CA LYS A 126 6.81 15.32 -8.24
C LYS A 126 7.91 14.76 -9.13
N GLU A 127 8.96 14.21 -8.53
CA GLU A 127 10.18 13.83 -9.26
C GLU A 127 10.12 12.38 -9.73
N GLU A 128 9.69 11.47 -8.86
CA GLU A 128 9.63 10.04 -9.17
C GLU A 128 8.27 9.60 -9.75
N GLY A 129 7.23 10.43 -9.61
CA GLY A 129 5.89 10.11 -10.09
C GLY A 129 5.23 8.95 -9.33
N GLU A 130 5.66 8.65 -8.11
CA GLU A 130 5.03 7.63 -7.28
C GLU A 130 3.73 8.14 -6.66
N SER A 131 2.64 7.37 -6.77
CA SER A 131 1.32 7.81 -6.28
C SER A 131 0.49 6.74 -5.59
N ARG A 132 0.84 5.45 -5.73
CA ARG A 132 0.11 4.35 -5.08
C ARG A 132 0.90 3.61 -4.01
N ARG A 133 2.23 3.72 -4.00
CA ARG A 133 3.09 2.88 -3.15
C ARG A 133 4.28 3.62 -2.54
N ILE A 134 4.02 4.80 -1.97
CA ILE A 134 5.04 5.52 -1.21
C ILE A 134 5.21 4.81 0.15
N LEU A 135 6.43 4.40 0.47
CA LEU A 135 6.76 3.69 1.70
C LEU A 135 7.18 4.64 2.83
N CYS A 136 7.20 4.13 4.06
CA CYS A 136 7.75 4.83 5.21
C CYS A 136 9.23 5.20 4.97
N MET A 137 9.64 6.38 5.44
CA MET A 137 11.02 6.88 5.33
C MET A 137 12.06 6.08 6.14
N ALA A 138 11.62 5.21 7.05
CA ALA A 138 12.52 4.38 7.84
C ALA A 138 13.16 3.26 7.02
N ASN A 139 14.43 2.96 7.32
CA ASN A 139 15.14 1.86 6.69
C ASN A 139 14.43 0.52 6.92
N ASN A 140 14.32 -0.28 5.85
CA ASN A 140 13.67 -1.59 5.86
C ASN A 140 12.19 -1.60 6.30
N CYS A 141 11.48 -0.46 6.20
CA CYS A 141 10.06 -0.39 6.50
C CYS A 141 9.21 -0.47 5.22
N ASN A 142 8.29 -1.43 5.17
CA ASN A 142 7.39 -1.66 4.02
C ASN A 142 5.98 -1.09 4.23
N VAL A 143 5.76 -0.30 5.28
CA VAL A 143 4.46 0.34 5.52
C VAL A 143 4.23 1.45 4.50
N ILE A 144 3.09 1.39 3.84
CA ILE A 144 2.66 2.40 2.86
C ILE A 144 2.14 3.62 3.61
N VAL A 145 2.53 4.81 3.14
CA VAL A 145 1.99 6.08 3.62
C VAL A 145 0.55 6.21 3.13
N ASP A 146 -0.40 6.32 4.06
CA ASP A 146 -1.81 6.44 3.72
C ASP A 146 -2.16 7.82 3.13
N GLU A 147 -3.20 7.85 2.30
CA GLU A 147 -3.67 9.08 1.63
C GLU A 147 -3.97 10.22 2.62
N LYS A 148 -4.50 9.91 3.82
CA LYS A 148 -4.81 10.95 4.82
C LYS A 148 -3.51 11.58 5.32
N THR A 149 -2.47 10.79 5.57
CA THR A 149 -1.13 11.28 5.91
C THR A 149 -0.55 12.14 4.79
N VAL A 150 -0.65 11.69 3.52
CA VAL A 150 -0.19 12.49 2.37
C VAL A 150 -0.91 13.84 2.35
N LYS A 151 -2.24 13.85 2.43
CA LYS A 151 -3.07 15.06 2.44
C LYS A 151 -2.73 16.04 3.56
N LEU A 152 -2.30 15.54 4.72
CA LEU A 152 -1.91 16.37 5.86
C LEU A 152 -0.50 16.96 5.72
N ALA A 153 0.39 16.19 5.10
CA ALA A 153 1.81 16.52 5.02
C ALA A 153 2.16 17.43 3.83
N VAL A 154 1.41 17.35 2.72
CA VAL A 154 1.70 18.08 1.49
C VAL A 154 0.69 19.18 1.20
N ASN A 155 1.07 20.16 0.38
CA ASN A 155 0.17 21.20 -0.06
C ASN A 155 -0.89 20.65 -1.05
N LYS A 156 -1.90 21.47 -1.36
CA LYS A 156 -3.01 21.08 -2.24
C LYS A 156 -2.56 20.65 -3.64
N ASP A 157 -1.57 21.35 -4.22
CA ASP A 157 -1.07 21.07 -5.57
C ASP A 157 -0.36 19.70 -5.65
N ILE A 158 0.43 19.34 -4.64
CA ILE A 158 1.07 18.02 -4.55
C ILE A 158 0.02 16.93 -4.37
N HIS A 159 -0.96 17.17 -3.50
CA HIS A 159 -2.02 16.21 -3.23
C HIS A 159 -2.88 15.93 -4.47
N GLU A 160 -3.20 16.95 -5.27
CA GLU A 160 -3.90 16.76 -6.54
C GLU A 160 -3.08 15.90 -7.51
N ARG A 161 -1.76 16.12 -7.61
CA ARG A 161 -0.89 15.25 -8.43
C ARG A 161 -0.87 13.81 -7.92
N PHE A 162 -0.85 13.61 -6.62
CA PHE A 162 -0.95 12.27 -6.01
C PHE A 162 -2.26 11.56 -6.41
N MET A 163 -3.38 12.29 -6.42
CA MET A 163 -4.68 11.73 -6.80
C MET A 163 -4.81 11.46 -8.31
N PHE A 164 -4.36 12.39 -9.15
CA PHE A 164 -4.65 12.39 -10.58
C PHE A 164 -3.51 11.86 -11.44
N ASN A 165 -2.47 11.25 -10.86
CA ASN A 165 -1.34 10.75 -11.65
C ASN A 165 -1.81 9.64 -12.62
N PRO A 166 -1.83 9.91 -13.95
CA PRO A 166 -2.33 8.96 -14.93
C PRO A 166 -1.40 7.74 -15.10
N TYR A 167 -0.13 7.85 -14.69
CA TYR A 167 0.83 6.73 -14.73
C TYR A 167 0.55 5.65 -13.68
N SER A 168 -0.30 5.96 -12.70
CA SER A 168 -0.76 5.05 -11.65
C SER A 168 -1.76 4.01 -12.16
N ILE A 169 -2.45 4.30 -13.28
CA ILE A 169 -3.50 3.46 -13.89
C ILE A 169 -2.91 2.41 -14.86
N VAL A 170 -1.63 2.56 -15.27
CA VAL A 170 -1.08 1.83 -16.42
C VAL A 170 -0.26 0.59 -16.06
N PHE A 171 -0.07 0.28 -14.78
CA PHE A 171 0.51 -0.97 -14.32
C PHE A 171 -0.45 -1.67 -13.36
N GLU A 172 -1.55 -2.18 -13.94
CA GLU A 172 -2.40 -3.22 -13.36
C GLU A 172 -2.16 -4.54 -14.10
#